data_AF-A0A931BC24-F1
#
_entry.id   AF-A0A931BC24-F1
#
_cell.length_a   1.000
_cell.length_b   1.000
_cell.length_c   1.000
_cell.angle_alpha   90.00
_cell.angle_beta   90.00
_cell.angle_gamma   90.00
#
_symmetry.space_group_name_H-M   'P 1'
#
loop_
_entity.id
_entity.type
_entity.pdbx_description
1 polymer ?
#
loop_
_entity_poly.entity_id
_entity_poly.type
_entity_poly.pdbx_seq_one_letter_code
_entity_poly.pdbx_strand_id
1 'polypeptide(L)' 'MNDSQAGPKGPDQRLRCCICGQQTESADDYVVLELSSEESNARQYFGAHAEHLNSVLAQGFNVEVHLM' A
#
# COMPACT_ATOMS: atom_id res chain seq x y z
N MET A 1 14.05 41.15 -8.69
CA MET A 1 14.36 40.42 -7.45
C MET A 1 13.02 40.07 -6.83
N ASN A 2 12.44 38.93 -7.20
CA ASN A 2 11.20 38.42 -6.59
C ASN A 2 11.59 37.17 -5.83
N ASP A 3 11.88 37.34 -4.55
CA ASP A 3 12.03 36.24 -3.61
C ASP A 3 10.64 35.69 -3.29
N SER A 4 10.18 34.75 -4.11
CA SER A 4 9.08 33.85 -3.75
C SER A 4 9.60 32.92 -2.66
N GLN A 5 9.59 33.41 -1.41
CA GLN A 5 9.85 32.60 -0.22
C GLN A 5 8.80 31.49 -0.15
N ALA A 6 9.18 30.29 -0.60
CA ALA A 6 8.50 29.07 -0.22
C ALA A 6 8.57 28.98 1.31
N GLY A 7 7.43 29.19 1.97
CA GLY A 7 7.28 29.03 3.41
C GLY A 7 7.70 27.63 3.86
N PRO A 8 7.83 27.40 5.18
CA PRO A 8 8.31 26.13 5.70
C PRO A 8 7.38 25.02 5.20
N LYS A 9 7.93 24.04 4.47
CA LYS A 9 7.21 22.80 4.18
C LYS A 9 6.88 22.18 5.54
N GLY A 10 5.60 22.23 5.90
CA GLY A 10 5.08 21.56 7.08
C GLY A 10 5.52 20.09 7.08
N PRO A 11 5.53 19.41 8.24
CA PRO A 11 6.03 18.05 8.36
C PRO A 11 5.41 17.19 7.26
N ASP A 12 6.24 16.48 6.49
CA ASP A 12 5.81 15.57 5.42
C ASP A 12 4.57 14.83 5.90
N GLN A 13 3.41 15.24 5.36
CA GLN A 13 2.13 14.78 5.87
C GLN A 13 2.07 13.28 5.60
N ARG A 14 2.22 12.49 6.67
CA ARG A 14 2.05 11.05 6.58
C ARG A 14 0.58 10.78 6.35
N LEU A 15 0.22 10.45 5.11
CA LEU A 15 -1.13 10.02 4.76
C LEU A 15 -1.43 8.73 5.54
N ARG A 16 -2.54 8.74 6.27
CA ARG A 16 -3.12 7.53 6.82
C ARG A 16 -3.82 6.83 5.67
N CYS A 17 -3.23 5.74 5.19
CA CYS A 17 -3.82 4.96 4.11
C CYS A 17 -4.42 3.67 4.65
N CYS A 18 -5.50 3.23 4.04
CA CYS A 18 -6.03 1.90 4.24
C CYS A 18 -5.36 0.95 3.23
N ILE A 19 -4.99 -0.26 3.69
CA ILE A 19 -4.53 -1.34 2.83
C ILE A 19 -5.59 -2.44 2.86
N CYS A 20 -6.16 -2.75 1.69
CA CYS A 20 -7.14 -3.80 1.54
C CYS A 20 -6.63 -4.86 0.56
N GLY A 21 -6.70 -6.13 0.97
CA GLY A 21 -6.51 -7.26 0.05
C GLY A 21 -7.66 -7.33 -0.94
N GLN A 22 -7.34 -7.52 -2.22
CA GLN A 22 -8.34 -7.72 -3.27
C GLN A 22 -8.67 -9.20 -3.46
N GLN A 23 -9.72 -9.47 -4.23
CA GLN A 23 -10.10 -10.83 -4.61
C GLN A 23 -8.97 -11.52 -5.37
N THR A 24 -8.60 -12.71 -4.92
CA THR A 24 -7.48 -13.51 -5.45
C THR A 24 -7.98 -14.75 -6.20
N GLU A 25 -9.17 -14.70 -6.81
CA GLU A 25 -9.71 -15.84 -7.55
C GLU A 25 -8.72 -16.28 -8.63
N SER A 26 -8.28 -17.54 -8.54
CA SER A 26 -7.29 -18.16 -9.44
C SER A 26 -5.85 -17.63 -9.30
N ALA A 27 -5.52 -16.92 -8.22
CA ALA A 27 -4.14 -16.52 -7.98
C ALA A 27 -3.38 -17.61 -7.22
N ASP A 28 -2.36 -18.18 -7.86
CA ASP A 28 -1.56 -19.26 -7.27
C ASP A 28 -0.74 -18.78 -6.08
N ASP A 29 -0.02 -17.67 -6.25
CA ASP A 29 0.80 -17.07 -5.20
C ASP A 29 0.82 -15.54 -5.26
N TYR A 30 0.02 -14.94 -6.13
CA TYR A 30 0.03 -13.51 -6.41
C TYR A 30 -1.08 -12.80 -5.65
N VAL A 31 -0.74 -11.75 -4.90
CA VAL A 31 -1.74 -10.93 -4.20
C VAL A 31 -1.69 -9.49 -4.67
N VAL A 32 -2.86 -8.86 -4.71
CA VAL A 32 -3.02 -7.45 -5.05
C VAL A 32 -3.49 -6.70 -3.81
N LEU A 33 -2.69 -5.71 -3.42
CA LEU A 33 -3.01 -4.76 -2.35
C LEU A 33 -3.45 -3.44 -2.97
N GLU A 34 -4.57 -2.92 -2.49
CA GLU A 34 -5.02 -1.58 -2.83
C GLU A 34 -4.66 -0.61 -1.71
N LEU A 35 -4.12 0.55 -2.10
CA LEU A 35 -3.89 1.70 -1.24
C LEU A 35 -4.86 2.83 -1.60
N SER A 36 -5.59 3.31 -0.60
CA SER A 36 -6.48 4.47 -0.70
C SER A 36 -6.34 5.38 0.53
N SER A 37 -6.79 6.63 0.41
CA SER A 37 -6.77 7.65 1.47
C SER A 37 -8.13 8.35 1.52
N GLU A 38 -8.61 8.73 2.71
CA GLU A 38 -9.86 9.48 2.86
C GLU A 38 -9.79 10.87 2.18
N GLU A 39 -8.60 11.46 2.11
CA GLU A 39 -8.36 12.79 1.55
C GLU A 39 -8.28 12.79 0.01
N SER A 40 -8.40 11.63 -0.65
CA SER A 40 -8.23 11.50 -2.11
C SER A 40 -9.00 10.34 -2.71
N ASN A 41 -9.57 10.54 -3.90
CA ASN A 41 -10.18 9.46 -4.69
C ASN A 41 -9.15 8.61 -5.46
N ALA A 42 -7.85 8.89 -5.32
CA ALA A 42 -6.81 8.10 -5.97
C ALA A 42 -6.73 6.70 -5.36
N ARG A 43 -6.66 5.68 -6.22
CA ARG A 43 -6.45 4.28 -5.85
C ARG A 43 -5.17 3.79 -6.51
N GLN A 44 -4.26 3.23 -5.72
CA GLN A 44 -3.03 2.60 -6.21
C GLN A 44 -3.07 1.11 -5.92
N TYR A 45 -2.67 0.31 -6.89
CA TYR A 45 -2.60 -1.15 -6.75
C TYR A 45 -1.15 -1.61 -6.75
N PHE A 46 -0.82 -2.53 -5.85
CA PHE A 46 0.49 -3.18 -5.74
C PHE A 46 0.29 -4.68 -5.82
N GLY A 47 0.90 -5.31 -6.82
CA GLY A 47 0.88 -6.76 -6.96
C GLY A 47 2.23 -7.36 -6.58
N ALA A 48 2.21 -8.43 -5.79
CA ALA A 48 3.42 -9.14 -5.39
C ALA A 48 3.12 -10.62 -5.11
N HIS A 49 4.15 -11.45 -5.24
CA HIS A 49 4.09 -12.83 -4.76
C HIS A 49 4.01 -12.84 -3.23
N ALA A 50 3.15 -13.69 -2.66
CA ALA A 50 2.89 -13.78 -1.23
C ALA A 50 4.17 -14.08 -0.44
N GLU A 51 5.06 -14.92 -0.98
CA GLU A 51 6.38 -15.20 -0.39
C GLU A 51 7.20 -13.92 -0.20
N HIS A 52 7.28 -13.07 -1.22
CA HIS A 52 8.03 -11.81 -1.13
C HIS A 52 7.41 -10.86 -0.11
N LEU A 53 6.08 -10.80 -0.02
CA LEU A 53 5.42 -9.99 1.01
C LEU A 53 5.71 -10.51 2.42
N ASN A 54 5.63 -11.83 2.63
CA ASN A 54 5.95 -12.44 3.92
C ASN A 54 7.40 -12.18 4.36
N SER A 55 8.33 -11.98 3.41
CA SER A 55 9.72 -11.64 3.74
C SER A 55 9.91 -10.23 4.33
N VAL A 56 8.96 -9.33 4.10
CA VAL A 56 9.03 -7.92 4.55
C VAL A 56 7.98 -7.57 5.61
N LEU A 57 7.07 -8.49 5.93
CA LEU A 57 6.05 -8.28 6.95
C LEU A 57 6.64 -8.35 8.37
N ALA A 58 6.08 -7.54 9.27
CA ALA A 58 6.45 -7.55 10.67
C ALA A 58 5.99 -8.85 11.35
N GLN A 59 6.65 -9.22 12.46
CA GLN A 59 6.28 -10.41 13.23
C GLN A 59 4.79 -10.39 13.62
N GLY A 60 4.10 -11.52 13.40
CA GLY A 60 2.67 -11.68 13.67
C GLY A 60 1.76 -11.36 12.48
N PHE A 61 2.32 -10.85 11.37
CA PHE A 61 1.60 -10.69 10.10
C PHE A 61 2.05 -11.76 9.11
N ASN A 62 1.09 -12.33 8.37
CA ASN A 62 1.34 -13.36 7.35
C ASN A 62 0.28 -13.26 6.25
N VAL A 63 0.66 -13.52 5.02
CA VAL A 63 -0.23 -13.75 3.88
C VAL A 63 -0.27 -15.26 3.63
N GLU A 64 -1.46 -15.84 3.79
CA GLU A 64 -1.71 -17.26 3.51
C GLU A 64 -2.48 -17.37 2.19
N VAL A 65 -1.97 -18.20 1.28
CA VAL A 65 -2.65 -18.51 0.02
C VAL A 65 -3.26 -19.90 0.16
N HIS A 66 -4.58 -19.96 0.06
CA HIS A 66 -5.34 -21.21 0.08
C HIS A 66 -5.75 -21.56 -1.35
N LEU A 67 -4.99 -22.46 -1.97
CA LEU A 67 -5.38 -23.08 -3.23
C LEU A 67 -6.55 -24.03 -2.97
N MET A 68 -7.60 -23.92 -3.78
CA MET A 68 -8.75 -24.83 -3.73
C MET A 68 -8.41 -26.20 -4.29
#